data_AF-A0A536F2T2-F1
#
_entry.id   AF-A0A536F2T2-F1
#
_cell.length_a   1.000
_cell.length_b   1.000
_cell.length_c   1.000
_cell.angle_alpha   90.00
_cell.angle_beta   90.00
_cell.angle_gamma   90.00
#
_symmetry.space_group_name_H-M   'P 1'
#
loop_
_entity.id
_entity.type
_entity.pdbx_description
1 polymer ?
#
loop_
_entity_poly.entity_id
_entity_poly.type
_entity_poly.pdbx_seq_one_letter_code
_entity_poly.pdbx_strand_id
1 'polypeptide(L)'
;MIVEVVLLAIGVLALLLIVPLARHAGEAGAQTLGLILVQTNATAYQMGEMALGVGAVFLCLLLLRTQLIPRWLAISGLIGYPILVAGTIAEIFGIHIGLYLTIPGFFFELVLPFWLFFKGFKPEAYQGQTTV
;
A
#
# COMPACT_ATOMS: atom_id res chain seq x y z
N MET A 1 0.32 -4.92 -5.72
CA MET A 1 0.81 -4.42 -7.01
C MET A 1 -0.24 -4.45 -8.12
N ILE A 2 -0.49 -5.49 -8.92
CA ILE A 2 -1.48 -5.35 -10.02
C ILE A 2 -2.90 -5.05 -9.48
N VAL A 3 -3.37 -5.83 -8.50
CA VAL A 3 -4.72 -5.64 -7.91
C VAL A 3 -4.88 -4.26 -7.27
N GLU A 4 -3.88 -3.84 -6.50
CA GLU A 4 -3.80 -2.52 -5.87
C GLU A 4 -3.85 -1.40 -6.92
N VAL A 5 -3.02 -1.44 -7.97
CA VAL A 5 -2.99 -0.42 -9.02
C VAL A 5 -4.35 -0.32 -9.72
N VAL A 6 -5.02 -1.45 -9.97
CA VAL A 6 -6.37 -1.47 -10.53
C VAL A 6 -7.37 -0.80 -9.59
N LEU A 7 -7.33 -1.11 -8.29
CA LEU A 7 -8.22 -0.49 -7.30
C LEU A 7 -7.98 1.02 -7.18
N LEU A 8 -6.71 1.45 -7.14
CA LEU A 8 -6.36 2.87 -7.15
C LEU A 8 -6.83 3.57 -8.43
N ALA A 9 -6.68 2.93 -9.60
CA ALA A 9 -7.15 3.47 -10.87
C ALA A 9 -8.69 3.63 -10.88
N ILE A 10 -9.44 2.67 -10.34
CA ILE A 10 -10.90 2.78 -10.16
C ILE A 10 -11.23 3.99 -9.26
N GLY A 11 -10.50 4.17 -8.17
CA GLY A 11 -10.66 5.32 -7.29
C GLY A 11 -10.39 6.65 -8.00
N VAL A 12 -9.34 6.74 -8.82
CA VAL A 12 -9.04 7.93 -9.62
C VAL A 12 -10.15 8.19 -10.65
N LEU A 13 -10.63 7.15 -11.34
CA LEU A 13 -11.74 7.28 -12.27
C LEU A 13 -13.00 7.83 -11.58
N ALA A 14 -13.31 7.37 -10.37
CA ALA A 14 -14.43 7.89 -9.58
C ALA A 14 -14.31 9.41 -9.33
N LEU A 15 -13.11 9.89 -8.97
CA LEU A 15 -12.87 11.33 -8.81
C LEU A 15 -12.96 12.10 -10.14
N LEU A 16 -12.45 11.53 -11.23
CA LEU A 16 -12.52 12.16 -12.55
C LEU A 16 -13.96 12.30 -13.04
N LEU A 17 -14.88 11.39 -12.65
CA LEU A 17 -16.31 11.50 -12.96
C LEU A 17 -17.01 12.66 -12.26
N ILE A 18 -16.40 13.29 -11.25
CA ILE A 18 -16.92 14.52 -10.65
C ILE A 18 -16.86 15.68 -11.66
N VAL A 19 -15.89 15.69 -12.58
CA VAL A 19 -15.73 16.73 -13.60
C VAL A 19 -16.94 16.84 -14.55
N PRO A 20 -17.41 15.75 -15.20
CA PRO A 20 -18.64 15.81 -15.99
C PRO A 20 -19.89 15.99 -15.13
N LEU A 21 -19.91 15.46 -13.89
CA LEU A 21 -21.04 15.65 -12.97
C LEU A 21 -21.22 17.13 -12.57
N ALA A 22 -20.13 17.88 -12.44
CA ALA A 22 -20.16 19.31 -12.14
C ALA A 22 -20.90 20.13 -13.22
N ARG A 23 -20.96 19.64 -14.47
CA ARG A 23 -21.76 20.27 -15.54
C ARG A 23 -23.27 20.14 -15.32
N HIS A 24 -23.69 19.19 -14.49
CA HIS A 24 -25.07 18.88 -14.13
C HIS A 24 -25.38 19.25 -12.67
N ALA A 25 -24.56 20.11 -12.05
CA ALA A 25 -24.64 20.40 -10.62
C ALA A 25 -25.98 21.03 -10.17
N GLY A 26 -26.76 21.60 -11.09
CA GLY A 26 -28.09 22.15 -10.82
C GLY A 26 -29.22 21.11 -10.76
N GLU A 27 -28.95 19.85 -11.13
CA GLU A 27 -29.93 18.78 -11.12
C GLU A 27 -30.10 18.18 -9.72
N ALA A 28 -31.31 17.74 -9.42
CA ALA A 28 -31.60 17.05 -8.17
C ALA A 28 -30.77 15.76 -8.08
N GLY A 29 -29.97 15.63 -7.02
CA GLY A 29 -29.13 14.43 -6.77
C GLY A 29 -27.68 14.53 -7.21
N ALA A 30 -27.26 15.58 -7.92
CA ALA A 30 -25.86 15.76 -8.35
C ALA A 30 -24.89 15.82 -7.16
N GLN A 31 -25.28 16.44 -6.05
CA GLN A 31 -24.48 16.49 -4.82
C GLN A 31 -24.30 15.12 -4.18
N THR A 32 -25.39 14.34 -4.08
CA THR A 32 -25.35 12.97 -3.54
C THR A 32 -24.46 12.06 -4.37
N LEU A 33 -24.56 12.13 -5.71
CA LEU A 33 -23.68 11.39 -6.61
C LEU A 33 -22.21 11.79 -6.43
N GLY A 34 -21.93 13.09 -6.26
CA GLY A 34 -20.58 13.58 -5.98
C GLY A 34 -20.00 13.00 -4.68
N LEU A 35 -20.79 12.95 -3.62
CA LEU A 35 -20.39 12.35 -2.34
C LEU A 35 -20.11 10.85 -2.48
N ILE A 36 -20.97 10.12 -3.20
CA ILE A 36 -20.76 8.69 -3.47
C ILE A 36 -19.46 8.45 -4.25
N LEU A 37 -19.14 9.29 -5.23
CA LEU A 37 -17.87 9.18 -5.99
C LEU A 37 -16.65 9.41 -5.09
N VAL A 38 -16.70 10.40 -4.20
CA VAL A 38 -15.62 10.63 -3.21
C VAL A 38 -15.49 9.44 -2.26
N GLN A 39 -16.60 8.91 -1.74
CA GLN A 39 -16.60 7.74 -0.87
C GLN A 39 -16.11 6.48 -1.60
N THR A 40 -16.43 6.35 -2.89
CA THR A 40 -15.93 5.26 -3.75
C THR A 40 -14.41 5.33 -3.87
N ASN A 41 -13.84 6.52 -4.08
CA ASN A 41 -12.39 6.72 -4.09
C ASN A 41 -11.74 6.31 -2.75
N ALA A 42 -12.29 6.80 -1.64
CA ALA A 42 -11.77 6.47 -0.31
C ALA A 42 -11.81 4.94 -0.04
N THR A 43 -12.91 4.28 -0.39
CA THR A 43 -13.05 2.83 -0.23
C THR A 43 -12.07 2.07 -1.12
N ALA A 44 -11.96 2.47 -2.39
CA ALA A 44 -11.04 1.85 -3.34
C ALA A 44 -9.57 2.00 -2.91
N TYR A 45 -9.22 3.14 -2.31
CA TYR A 45 -7.91 3.38 -1.71
C TYR A 45 -7.62 2.39 -0.57
N GLN A 46 -8.53 2.27 0.41
CA GLN A 46 -8.35 1.34 1.53
C GLN A 46 -8.23 -0.13 1.07
N MET A 47 -9.03 -0.53 0.08
CA MET A 47 -8.91 -1.86 -0.53
C MET A 47 -7.57 -2.06 -1.25
N GLY A 48 -7.08 -1.03 -1.94
CA GLY A 48 -5.77 -1.03 -2.61
C GLY A 48 -4.63 -1.22 -1.61
N GLU A 49 -4.62 -0.42 -0.55
CA GLU A 49 -3.64 -0.50 0.56
C GLU A 49 -3.69 -1.86 1.27
N MET A 50 -4.88 -2.45 1.44
CA MET A 50 -5.01 -3.80 1.98
C MET A 50 -4.34 -4.86 1.07
N ALA A 51 -4.57 -4.78 -0.25
CA ALA A 51 -3.94 -5.67 -1.22
C ALA A 51 -2.42 -5.49 -1.27
N LEU A 52 -1.94 -4.25 -1.15
CA LEU A 52 -0.52 -3.91 -1.02
C LEU A 52 0.06 -4.54 0.26
N GLY A 53 -0.57 -4.32 1.41
CA GLY A 53 -0.10 -4.84 2.70
C GLY A 53 0.04 -6.36 2.70
N VAL A 54 -0.96 -7.08 2.16
CA VAL A 54 -0.88 -8.55 2.03
C VAL A 54 0.28 -8.95 1.11
N GLY A 55 0.40 -8.35 -0.07
CA GLY A 55 1.48 -8.65 -1.01
C GLY A 55 2.87 -8.36 -0.43
N ALA A 56 2.98 -7.28 0.35
CA ALA A 56 4.23 -6.85 0.95
C ALA A 56 4.65 -7.71 2.15
N VAL A 57 3.71 -8.29 2.90
CA VAL A 57 4.02 -9.35 3.90
C VAL A 57 4.69 -10.53 3.22
N PHE A 58 4.15 -11.03 2.10
CA PHE A 58 4.77 -12.13 1.35
C PHE A 58 6.16 -11.75 0.81
N LEU A 59 6.32 -10.52 0.31
CA LEU A 59 7.61 -9.99 -0.11
C LEU A 59 8.62 -9.97 1.05
N CYS A 60 8.22 -9.47 2.23
CA CYS A 60 9.07 -9.42 3.42
C CYS A 60 9.47 -10.83 3.89
N LEU A 61 8.54 -11.79 3.86
CA LEU A 61 8.82 -13.19 4.17
C LEU A 61 9.85 -13.79 3.19
N LEU A 62 9.72 -13.50 1.90
CA LEU A 62 10.67 -13.96 0.89
C LEU A 62 12.05 -13.34 1.12
N LEU A 63 12.12 -12.04 1.35
CA LEU A 63 13.36 -11.31 1.67
C LEU A 63 14.03 -11.82 2.96
N LEU A 64 13.23 -12.21 3.95
CA LEU A 64 13.72 -12.85 5.17
C LEU A 64 14.26 -14.26 4.91
N ARG A 65 13.61 -15.04 4.03
CA ARG A 65 14.07 -16.38 3.62
C ARG A 65 15.37 -16.33 2.82
N THR A 66 15.47 -15.42 1.85
CA THR A 66 16.62 -15.30 0.95
C THR A 66 17.79 -14.53 1.56
N GLN A 67 17.59 -13.86 2.69
CA GLN A 67 18.61 -13.05 3.37
C GLN A 67 19.24 -11.97 2.46
N LEU A 68 18.53 -11.53 1.42
CA LEU A 68 18.99 -10.51 0.47
C LEU A 68 19.24 -9.15 1.13
N ILE A 69 18.44 -8.85 2.16
CA ILE A 69 18.52 -7.64 2.98
C ILE A 69 18.81 -8.01 4.45
N PRO A 70 19.27 -7.06 5.30
CA PRO A 70 19.45 -7.34 6.71
C PRO A 70 18.14 -7.77 7.39
N ARG A 71 18.24 -8.76 8.30
CA ARG A 71 17.11 -9.38 9.02
C ARG A 71 16.24 -8.36 9.74
N TRP A 72 16.83 -7.36 10.38
CA TRP A 72 16.09 -6.32 11.10
C TRP A 72 15.17 -5.53 10.17
N LEU A 73 15.60 -5.27 8.93
CA LEU A 73 14.80 -4.54 7.95
C LEU A 73 13.63 -5.39 7.46
N ALA A 74 13.89 -6.66 7.13
CA ALA A 74 12.82 -7.58 6.75
C ALA A 74 11.78 -7.78 7.88
N ILE A 75 12.22 -7.86 9.15
CA ILE A 75 11.33 -7.96 10.32
C ILE A 75 10.51 -6.69 10.49
N SER A 76 11.10 -5.50 10.28
CA SER A 76 10.38 -4.23 10.40
C SER A 76 9.22 -4.13 9.40
N GLY A 77 9.42 -4.55 8.15
CA GLY A 77 8.34 -4.64 7.15
C GLY A 77 7.31 -5.70 7.51
N LEU A 78 7.74 -6.87 7.99
CA LEU A 78 6.85 -7.95 8.42
C LEU A 78 5.92 -7.54 9.56
N ILE A 79 6.35 -6.62 10.42
CA ILE A 79 5.51 -6.04 11.49
C ILE A 79 4.69 -4.86 10.97
N GLY A 80 5.28 -4.01 10.13
CA GLY A 80 4.63 -2.79 9.63
C GLY A 80 3.43 -3.06 8.71
N TYR A 81 3.52 -4.04 7.81
CA TYR A 81 2.45 -4.31 6.86
C TYR A 81 1.17 -4.91 7.48
N PRO A 82 1.23 -5.82 8.48
CA PRO A 82 0.03 -6.21 9.23
C PRO A 82 -0.62 -5.06 9.98
N ILE A 83 0.17 -4.13 10.53
CA ILE A 83 -0.35 -2.91 11.19
C ILE A 83 -1.06 -2.03 10.16
N LEU A 84 -0.50 -1.86 8.96
CA LEU A 84 -1.13 -1.16 7.86
C LEU A 84 -2.47 -1.81 7.48
N VAL A 85 -2.51 -3.14 7.30
CA VAL A 85 -3.76 -3.86 7.01
C VAL A 85 -4.81 -3.69 8.12
N ALA A 86 -4.40 -3.71 9.39
CA ALA A 86 -5.31 -3.43 10.49
C ALA A 86 -5.84 -1.98 10.44
N GLY A 87 -4.99 -1.02 10.05
CA GLY A 87 -5.36 0.38 9.86
C GLY A 87 -6.35 0.59 8.72
N THR A 88 -6.18 -0.09 7.59
CA THR A 88 -7.11 0.02 6.46
C THR A 88 -8.46 -0.59 6.79
N ILE A 89 -8.48 -1.71 7.52
CA ILE A 89 -9.73 -2.28 8.05
C ILE A 89 -10.41 -1.28 8.99
N ALA A 90 -9.67 -0.67 9.93
CA ALA A 90 -10.22 0.31 10.86
C ALA A 90 -10.84 1.53 10.14
N GLU A 91 -10.20 2.03 9.09
CA GLU A 91 -10.74 3.13 8.26
C GLU A 91 -12.02 2.74 7.52
N ILE A 92 -12.13 1.50 7.03
CA ILE A 92 -13.37 1.00 6.41
C ILE A 92 -14.53 1.00 7.42
N PHE A 93 -14.25 0.76 8.71
CA PHE A 93 -15.24 0.84 9.79
C PHE A 93 -15.46 2.28 10.32
N GLY A 94 -14.83 3.29 9.72
CA GLY A 94 -14.99 4.69 10.11
C GLY A 94 -14.12 5.12 11.31
N ILE A 95 -13.11 4.33 11.66
CA ILE A 95 -12.13 4.69 12.70
C ILE A 95 -10.91 5.30 12.00
N HIS A 96 -10.79 6.62 12.06
CA HIS A 96 -9.76 7.40 11.35
C HIS A 96 -8.35 7.33 11.98
N ILE A 97 -7.91 6.12 12.31
CA ILE A 97 -6.57 5.84 12.84
C ILE A 97 -5.63 5.28 11.76
N GLY A 98 -6.14 5.00 10.55
CA GLY A 98 -5.39 4.32 9.51
C GLY A 98 -4.09 5.03 9.15
N LEU A 99 -4.12 6.36 9.08
CA LEU A 99 -2.95 7.18 8.77
C LEU A 99 -1.77 6.93 9.73
N TYR A 100 -2.04 6.82 11.04
CA TYR A 100 -1.02 6.56 12.05
C TYR A 100 -0.48 5.14 11.93
N LEU A 101 -1.35 4.19 11.58
CA LEU A 101 -1.01 2.78 11.41
C LEU A 101 -0.24 2.51 10.09
N THR A 102 -0.27 3.44 9.13
CA THR A 102 0.54 3.37 7.91
C THR A 102 2.00 3.77 8.14
N ILE A 103 2.31 4.54 9.19
CA ILE A 103 3.67 5.05 9.47
C ILE A 103 4.74 3.94 9.52
N PRO A 104 4.52 2.80 10.22
CA PRO A 104 5.50 1.71 10.25
C PRO A 104 5.74 1.06 8.88
N GLY A 105 4.69 0.93 8.06
CA GLY A 105 4.81 0.43 6.69
C GLY A 105 5.58 1.39 5.80
N PHE A 106 5.25 2.68 5.86
CA PHE A 106 5.94 3.75 5.12
C PHE A 106 7.42 3.83 5.46
N PHE A 107 7.79 3.63 6.72
CA PHE A 107 9.19 3.58 7.13
C PHE A 107 9.95 2.47 6.40
N PHE A 108 9.37 1.27 6.31
CA PHE A 108 9.98 0.17 5.55
C PHE A 108 10.11 0.49 4.05
N GLU A 109 9.06 1.07 3.46
CA GLU A 109 9.03 1.43 2.04
C GLU A 109 10.03 2.49 1.64
N LEU A 110 10.41 3.39 2.56
CA LEU A 110 11.51 4.32 2.32
C LEU A 110 12.86 3.67 2.59
N VAL A 111 13.03 3.01 3.74
CA VAL A 111 14.35 2.52 4.16
C VAL A 111 14.87 1.44 3.21
N LEU A 112 14.01 0.59 2.64
CA LEU A 112 14.43 -0.48 1.74
C LEU A 112 15.05 0.05 0.43
N PRO A 113 14.41 0.93 -0.35
CA PRO A 113 15.02 1.54 -1.53
C PRO A 113 16.30 2.31 -1.21
N PHE A 114 16.30 3.12 -0.13
CA PHE A 114 17.50 3.83 0.30
C PHE A 114 18.65 2.86 0.62
N TRP A 115 18.37 1.76 1.30
CA TRP A 115 19.37 0.72 1.58
C TRP A 115 19.91 0.06 0.31
N LEU A 116 19.02 -0.30 -0.63
CA LEU A 116 19.42 -0.91 -1.89
C LEU A 116 20.22 0.05 -2.77
N PHE A 117 19.92 1.34 -2.73
CA PHE A 117 20.64 2.37 -3.49
C PHE A 117 22.11 2.50 -3.03
N PHE A 118 22.36 2.50 -1.71
CA PHE A 118 23.71 2.70 -1.19
C PHE A 118 24.51 1.41 -1.03
N LYS A 119 23.87 0.32 -0.60
CA LYS A 119 24.57 -0.90 -0.19
C LYS A 119 24.26 -2.10 -1.09
N GLY A 120 23.10 -2.13 -1.73
CA GLY A 120 22.67 -3.24 -2.57
C GLY A 120 22.36 -4.52 -1.78
N PHE A 121 22.26 -5.63 -2.52
CA PHE A 121 21.98 -6.95 -1.96
C PHE A 121 23.21 -7.58 -1.33
N LYS A 122 23.01 -8.39 -0.29
CA LYS A 122 24.11 -9.12 0.34
C LYS A 122 24.72 -10.15 -0.64
N PRO A 123 26.04 -10.10 -0.90
CA PRO A 123 26.68 -11.02 -1.84
C PRO A 123 26.61 -12.49 -1.38
N GLU A 124 26.58 -12.74 -0.07
CA GLU A 124 26.46 -14.10 0.50
C GLU A 124 25.18 -14.84 0.04
N ALA A 125 24.13 -14.11 -0.35
CA ALA A 125 22.87 -14.68 -0.79
C ALA A 125 22.85 -15.14 -2.26
N TYR A 126 23.80 -14.65 -3.08
CA TYR A 126 23.89 -14.96 -4.51
C TYR A 126 25.20 -15.64 -4.93
N GLN A 127 26.24 -15.58 -4.07
CA GLN A 127 27.42 -16.42 -4.22
C GLN A 127 27.03 -17.84 -3.82
N GLY A 128 26.53 -18.61 -4.78
CA GLY A 128 26.43 -20.06 -4.66
C GLY A 128 27.77 -20.59 -4.16
N GLN A 129 27.73 -21.43 -3.13
CA GLN A 129 28.88 -22.00 -2.44
C GLN A 129 30.03 -22.34 -3.39
N THR A 130 31.00 -21.44 -3.55
CA THR A 130 32.31 -21.76 -4.08
C THR A 130 33.12 -22.34 -2.93
N THR A 131 32.73 -23.53 -2.48
CA THR A 131 33.63 -24.42 -1.75
C THR A 131 34.69 -24.87 -2.75
N VAL A 132 35.87 -24.24 -2.65
CA VAL A 132 37.14 -24.77 -3.14
C VAL A 132 37.60 -25.85 -2.17
#